data_AF-A0A1L8PLQ4-F1
#
_entry.id   AF-A0A1L8PLQ4-F1
#
_cell.length_a   1.000
_cell.length_b   1.000
_cell.length_c   1.000
_cell.angle_alpha   90.00
_cell.angle_beta   90.00
_cell.angle_gamma   90.00
#
_symmetry.space_group_name_H-M   'P 1'
#
loop_
_entity.id
_entity.type
_entity.pdbx_description
1 polymer ?
#
loop_
_entity_poly.entity_id
_entity_poly.type
_entity_poly.pdbx_seq_one_letter_code
_entity_poly.pdbx_strand_id
1 'polypeptide(L)'
;MDKIVQMKIIFSIALLTTFLSVFLIYRSLNQTTEIRNNEVELERLHDYVQEKEIEITELREKVVLIATENTETSTEPIENNKEQKEITEGANETNTQAIALIKTFIEKEYNYNTDTYISRLEDIKTYMSQEAYESLHGQYKLDELEVDIKSTLKSIQIFESMDNKKSFIALAESSYETDGNTIDLGQDVFILNVESQDGNPLITSATIPTSIE
;
A
#
# COMPACT_ATOMS: atom_id res chain seq x y z
N MET A 1 -56.58 7.36 47.76
CA MET A 1 -55.19 6.83 47.82
C MET A 1 -54.52 7.48 49.01
N ASP A 2 -53.97 6.69 49.93
CA ASP A 2 -53.39 7.19 51.19
C ASP A 2 -52.15 8.06 50.90
N LYS A 3 -52.01 9.20 51.59
CA LYS A 3 -50.87 10.13 51.44
C LYS A 3 -49.54 9.42 51.68
N ILE A 4 -49.53 8.41 52.56
CA ILE A 4 -48.36 7.58 52.85
C ILE A 4 -47.94 6.77 51.62
N VAL A 5 -48.88 6.27 50.84
CA VAL A 5 -48.61 5.49 49.62
C VAL A 5 -48.07 6.40 48.52
N GLN A 6 -48.64 7.60 48.34
CA GLN A 6 -48.12 8.57 47.37
C GLN A 6 -46.70 9.03 47.72
N MET A 7 -46.42 9.29 49.00
CA MET A 7 -45.08 9.70 49.46
C MET A 7 -44.02 8.60 49.21
N LYS A 8 -44.39 7.33 49.41
CA LYS A 8 -43.50 6.19 49.11
C LYS A 8 -43.21 6.07 47.61
N ILE A 9 -44.20 6.24 46.75
CA ILE A 9 -44.02 6.18 45.29
C ILE A 9 -43.10 7.32 44.82
N ILE A 10 -43.33 8.55 45.29
CA ILE A 10 -42.49 9.70 44.94
C ILE A 10 -41.04 9.47 45.40
N PHE A 11 -40.85 8.95 46.61
CA PHE A 11 -39.51 8.64 47.13
C PHE A 11 -38.80 7.55 46.32
N SER A 12 -39.52 6.48 45.94
CA SER A 12 -38.95 5.41 45.08
C SER A 12 -38.56 5.91 43.69
N ILE A 13 -39.37 6.79 43.09
CA ILE A 13 -39.05 7.40 41.79
C ILE A 13 -37.81 8.27 41.92
N ALA A 14 -37.74 9.12 42.96
CA ALA A 14 -36.58 9.99 43.20
C ALA A 14 -35.28 9.18 43.44
N LEU A 15 -35.37 8.07 44.16
CA LEU A 15 -34.24 7.16 44.38
C LEU A 15 -33.77 6.53 43.07
N LEU A 16 -34.71 6.03 42.25
CA LEU A 16 -34.40 5.42 40.95
C LEU A 16 -33.77 6.42 39.99
N THR A 17 -34.30 7.63 39.90
CA THR A 17 -33.73 8.68 39.02
C THR A 17 -32.33 9.08 39.46
N THR A 18 -32.07 9.12 40.77
CA THR A 18 -30.74 9.43 41.31
C THR A 18 -29.76 8.30 41.02
N PHE A 19 -30.18 7.05 41.15
CA PHE A 19 -29.33 5.91 40.82
C PHE A 19 -28.99 5.88 39.33
N LEU A 20 -29.98 6.14 38.47
CA LEU A 20 -29.78 6.19 37.03
C LEU A 20 -28.84 7.33 36.63
N SER A 21 -28.98 8.52 37.23
CA SER A 21 -28.09 9.65 36.91
C SER A 21 -26.64 9.37 37.33
N VAL A 22 -26.42 8.80 38.51
CA VAL A 22 -25.07 8.39 38.96
C VAL A 22 -24.48 7.33 38.03
N PHE A 23 -25.27 6.34 37.61
CA PHE A 23 -24.83 5.32 36.67
C PHE A 23 -24.43 5.89 35.31
N LEU A 24 -25.23 6.83 34.78
CA LEU A 24 -24.92 7.50 33.51
C LEU A 24 -23.65 8.36 33.61
N ILE A 25 -23.45 9.09 34.71
CA ILE A 25 -22.23 9.87 34.96
C ILE A 25 -21.02 8.94 35.03
N TYR A 26 -21.11 7.83 35.78
CA TYR A 26 -20.02 6.85 35.88
C TYR A 26 -19.65 6.26 34.51
N ARG A 27 -20.65 5.87 33.71
CA ARG A 27 -20.43 5.36 32.35
C ARG A 27 -19.75 6.40 31.46
N SER A 28 -20.20 7.66 31.52
CA SER A 28 -19.61 8.76 30.76
C SER A 28 -18.14 8.99 31.13
N LEU A 29 -17.79 8.92 32.42
CA LEU A 29 -16.42 9.10 32.90
C LEU A 29 -15.49 7.97 32.43
N ASN A 30 -15.97 6.72 32.47
CA ASN A 30 -15.19 5.59 31.95
C ASN A 30 -14.93 5.72 30.45
N GLN A 31 -15.95 6.06 29.66
CA GLN A 31 -15.81 6.29 28.22
C GLN A 31 -14.82 7.43 27.92
N THR A 32 -14.87 8.51 28.68
CA THR A 32 -13.93 9.64 28.52
C THR A 32 -12.49 9.22 28.81
N THR A 33 -12.29 8.32 29.76
CA THR A 33 -10.95 7.81 30.11
C THR A 33 -10.39 6.90 29.02
N GLU A 34 -11.22 6.02 28.44
CA GLU A 34 -10.84 5.19 27.29
C GLU A 34 -10.49 6.04 26.07
N ILE A 35 -11.31 7.05 25.74
CA ILE A 35 -11.03 7.98 24.64
C ILE A 35 -9.69 8.68 24.84
N ARG A 36 -9.45 9.24 26.04
CA ARG A 36 -8.19 9.92 26.34
C ARG A 36 -6.97 8.99 26.24
N ASN A 37 -7.10 7.73 26.68
CA ASN A 37 -6.00 6.78 26.57
C ASN A 37 -5.70 6.44 25.10
N ASN A 38 -6.74 6.29 24.28
CA ASN A 38 -6.59 6.04 22.84
C ASN A 38 -5.99 7.25 22.11
N GLU A 39 -6.34 8.48 22.50
CA GLU A 39 -5.73 9.71 21.97
C GLU A 39 -4.23 9.77 22.24
N VAL A 40 -3.80 9.41 23.46
CA VAL A 40 -2.37 9.35 23.82
C VAL A 40 -1.64 8.26 23.04
N GLU A 41 -2.28 7.12 22.78
CA GLU A 41 -1.69 6.05 21.96
C GLU A 41 -1.56 6.46 20.49
N LEU A 42 -2.56 7.17 19.94
CA LEU A 42 -2.52 7.76 18.61
C LEU A 42 -1.41 8.81 18.49
N GLU A 43 -1.24 9.68 19.48
CA GLU A 43 -0.17 10.69 19.51
C GLU A 43 1.22 10.02 19.49
N ARG A 44 1.43 8.97 20.28
CA ARG A 44 2.67 8.19 20.25
C ARG A 44 2.92 7.51 18.90
N LEU A 45 1.86 7.00 18.27
CA LEU A 45 1.98 6.39 16.96
C LEU A 45 2.32 7.44 15.90
N HIS A 46 1.73 8.63 15.99
CA HIS A 46 2.05 9.75 15.12
C HIS A 46 3.52 10.18 15.24
N ASP A 47 4.02 10.35 16.46
CA ASP A 47 5.44 10.66 16.71
C ASP A 47 6.37 9.58 16.15
N TYR A 48 6.02 8.31 16.34
CA TYR A 48 6.79 7.19 15.80
C TYR A 48 6.83 7.18 14.26
N VAL A 49 5.71 7.49 13.60
CA VAL A 49 5.65 7.60 12.14
C VAL A 49 6.52 8.75 11.65
N GLN A 50 6.46 9.93 12.29
CA GLN A 50 7.32 11.06 11.91
C GLN A 50 8.81 10.76 12.08
N GLU A 51 9.20 10.08 13.17
CA GLU A 51 10.59 9.65 13.37
C GLU A 51 11.05 8.74 12.23
N LYS A 52 10.19 7.82 11.78
CA LYS A 52 10.48 6.92 10.66
C LYS A 52 10.54 7.62 9.31
N GLU A 53 9.72 8.64 9.07
CA GLU A 53 9.79 9.46 7.86
C GLU A 53 11.11 10.25 7.76
N ILE A 54 11.60 10.77 8.89
CA ILE A 54 12.93 11.41 8.95
C ILE A 54 14.03 10.40 8.62
N GLU A 55 14.00 9.21 9.23
CA GLU A 55 14.99 8.16 8.95
C GLU A 55 14.98 7.74 7.47
N ILE A 56 13.79 7.61 6.86
CA ILE A 56 13.64 7.32 5.43
C ILE A 56 14.22 8.45 4.57
N THR A 57 14.01 9.71 4.95
CA THR A 57 14.55 10.87 4.23
C THR A 57 16.07 10.90 4.28
N GLU A 58 16.68 10.65 5.43
CA GLU A 58 18.13 10.56 5.58
C GLU A 58 18.73 9.41 4.74
N LEU A 59 18.04 8.26 4.70
CA LEU A 59 18.45 7.14 3.86
C LEU A 59 18.36 7.47 2.38
N ARG A 60 17.33 8.21 1.95
CA ARG A 60 17.19 8.69 0.57
C ARG A 60 18.32 9.63 0.16
N GLU A 61 18.66 10.59 1.01
CA GLU A 61 19.77 11.51 0.74
C GLU A 61 21.10 10.75 0.59
N LYS A 62 21.35 9.74 1.44
CA LYS A 62 22.53 8.87 1.32
C LYS A 62 22.54 8.09 0.01
N VAL A 63 21.39 7.55 -0.44
CA VAL A 63 21.27 6.85 -1.73
C VAL A 63 21.56 7.77 -2.90
N VAL A 64 21.02 9.00 -2.89
CA VAL A 64 21.30 10.00 -3.92
C VAL A 64 22.78 10.33 -3.95
N LEU A 65 23.42 10.57 -2.81
CA LEU A 65 24.85 10.91 -2.75
C LEU A 65 25.72 9.82 -3.39
N ILE A 66 25.45 8.55 -3.07
CA ILE A 66 26.15 7.39 -3.65
C ILE A 66 25.91 7.29 -5.17
N ALA A 67 24.71 7.61 -5.65
CA ALA A 67 24.42 7.63 -7.08
C ALA A 67 25.17 8.76 -7.81
N THR A 68 25.30 9.94 -7.19
CA THR A 68 26.03 11.09 -7.75
C THR A 68 27.55 10.90 -7.74
N GLU A 69 28.13 10.30 -6.70
CA GLU A 69 29.58 10.01 -6.67
C GLU A 69 30.00 8.97 -7.72
N ASN A 70 29.08 8.12 -8.17
CA ASN A 70 29.33 7.14 -9.23
C ASN A 70 29.12 7.67 -10.67
N THR A 71 28.69 8.92 -10.85
CA THR A 71 28.37 9.49 -12.18
C THR A 71 29.39 10.48 -12.75
N GLU A 72 30.50 10.79 -12.07
CA GLU A 72 31.52 11.73 -12.57
C GLU A 72 32.49 11.18 -13.65
N THR A 73 32.29 9.95 -14.15
CA THR A 73 33.03 9.45 -15.32
C THR A 73 32.10 8.86 -16.37
N SER A 74 31.52 9.72 -17.21
CA SER A 74 31.41 9.58 -18.67
C SER A 74 30.35 10.56 -19.19
N THR A 75 30.78 11.64 -19.82
CA THR A 75 29.93 12.55 -20.59
C THR A 75 30.14 12.29 -22.07
N GLU A 76 29.11 11.82 -22.77
CA GLU A 76 28.72 12.29 -24.11
C GLU A 76 27.29 11.77 -24.46
N PRO A 77 26.53 12.53 -25.30
CA PRO A 77 25.07 12.57 -25.27
C PRO A 77 24.43 11.47 -26.11
N ILE A 78 23.33 10.87 -25.63
CA ILE A 78 22.54 9.93 -26.44
C ILE A 78 21.16 10.51 -26.73
N GLU A 79 21.02 10.76 -28.02
CA GLU A 79 19.86 11.05 -28.83
C GLU A 79 18.79 9.92 -28.73
N ASN A 80 17.52 10.31 -28.74
CA ASN A 80 16.36 9.41 -28.80
C ASN A 80 16.45 8.41 -29.97
N ASN A 81 16.58 7.11 -29.68
CA ASN A 81 15.73 6.00 -30.19
C ASN A 81 16.41 4.63 -30.02
N LYS A 82 15.63 3.65 -29.53
CA LYS A 82 15.80 2.20 -29.71
C LYS A 82 17.21 1.62 -29.46
N GLU A 83 17.41 1.04 -28.28
CA GLU A 83 17.88 -0.35 -28.12
C GLU A 83 17.95 -0.71 -26.63
N GLN A 84 17.30 -1.83 -26.28
CA GLN A 84 17.60 -2.62 -25.09
C GLN A 84 19.12 -2.86 -25.01
N LYS A 85 19.74 -2.45 -23.89
CA LYS A 85 21.06 -2.94 -23.46
C LYS A 85 20.98 -3.10 -21.93
N GLU A 86 20.45 -4.22 -21.49
CA GLU A 86 21.20 -5.44 -21.11
C GLU A 86 22.01 -5.20 -19.83
N ILE A 87 21.41 -5.58 -18.69
CA ILE A 87 22.10 -5.76 -17.41
C ILE A 87 22.85 -7.08 -17.53
N THR A 88 24.05 -7.06 -18.08
CA THR A 88 24.97 -8.20 -18.10
C THR A 88 26.18 -7.84 -17.26
N GLU A 89 26.19 -8.31 -16.01
CA GLU A 89 27.37 -8.90 -15.34
C GLU A 89 27.00 -9.25 -13.88
N GLY A 90 26.47 -10.46 -13.68
CA GLY A 90 26.34 -11.07 -12.34
C GLY A 90 24.98 -11.70 -11.97
N ALA A 91 23.97 -11.65 -12.85
CA ALA A 91 22.64 -12.21 -12.55
C ALA A 91 22.66 -13.75 -12.54
N ASN A 92 22.35 -14.34 -11.38
CA ASN A 92 22.06 -15.77 -11.27
C ASN A 92 20.79 -16.09 -12.08
N GLU A 93 20.64 -17.28 -12.68
CA GLU A 93 19.45 -17.66 -13.48
C GLU A 93 18.13 -17.43 -12.73
N THR A 94 18.13 -17.64 -11.41
CA THR A 94 17.00 -17.38 -10.51
C THR A 94 16.57 -15.90 -10.51
N ASN A 95 17.52 -14.96 -10.60
CA ASN A 95 17.24 -13.54 -10.62
C ASN A 95 16.62 -13.11 -11.95
N THR A 96 17.06 -13.70 -13.06
CA THR A 96 16.48 -13.46 -14.39
C THR A 96 15.01 -13.89 -14.44
N GLN A 97 14.68 -15.04 -13.84
CA GLN A 97 13.31 -15.53 -13.76
C GLN A 97 12.44 -14.66 -12.84
N ALA A 98 12.97 -14.19 -11.71
CA ALA A 98 12.27 -13.28 -10.81
C ALA A 98 11.96 -11.93 -11.49
N ILE A 99 12.92 -11.35 -12.21
CA ILE A 99 12.72 -10.10 -12.96
C ILE A 99 11.66 -10.28 -14.05
N ALA A 100 11.68 -11.41 -14.77
CA ALA A 100 10.68 -11.71 -15.78
C ALA A 100 9.27 -11.87 -15.19
N LEU A 101 9.16 -12.53 -14.02
CA LEU A 101 7.91 -12.65 -13.26
C LEU A 101 7.37 -11.27 -12.88
N ILE A 102 8.21 -10.44 -12.25
CA ILE A 102 7.84 -9.09 -11.80
C ILE A 102 7.38 -8.25 -12.99
N LYS A 103 8.12 -8.29 -14.10
CA LYS A 103 7.74 -7.55 -15.31
C LYS A 103 6.36 -7.97 -15.83
N THR A 104 6.12 -9.28 -15.92
CA THR A 104 4.84 -9.83 -16.39
C THR A 104 3.69 -9.42 -15.46
N PHE A 105 3.93 -9.50 -14.14
CA PHE A 105 2.98 -9.05 -13.13
C PHE A 105 2.61 -7.57 -13.31
N ILE A 106 3.60 -6.66 -13.38
CA ILE A 106 3.36 -5.22 -13.52
C ILE A 106 2.68 -4.90 -14.87
N GLU A 107 3.07 -5.58 -15.96
CA GLU A 107 2.40 -5.43 -17.25
C GLU A 107 0.92 -5.81 -17.17
N LYS A 108 0.57 -6.87 -16.44
CA LYS A 108 -0.83 -7.29 -16.22
C LYS A 108 -1.57 -6.34 -15.28
N GLU A 109 -0.89 -5.79 -14.29
CA GLU A 109 -1.46 -4.82 -13.35
C GLU A 109 -1.93 -3.56 -14.08
N TYR A 110 -1.13 -3.02 -15.00
CA TYR A 110 -1.41 -1.74 -15.64
C TYR A 110 -1.98 -1.81 -17.05
N ASN A 111 -1.86 -2.93 -17.78
CA ASN A 111 -2.44 -3.04 -19.13
C ASN A 111 -3.79 -3.75 -19.10
N TYR A 112 -4.85 -2.98 -18.91
CA TYR A 112 -6.21 -3.48 -18.94
C TYR A 112 -7.18 -2.44 -19.49
N ASN A 113 -8.33 -2.92 -19.96
CA ASN A 113 -9.48 -2.09 -20.27
C ASN A 113 -10.71 -2.60 -19.50
N THR A 114 -11.88 -2.01 -19.75
CA THR A 114 -13.14 -2.44 -19.14
C THR A 114 -13.40 -3.93 -19.31
N ASP A 115 -13.20 -4.48 -20.51
CA ASP A 115 -13.45 -5.91 -20.80
C ASP A 115 -12.50 -6.85 -20.03
N THR A 116 -11.25 -6.44 -19.83
CA THR A 116 -10.23 -7.28 -19.17
C THR A 116 -10.06 -6.99 -17.69
N TYR A 117 -10.80 -6.03 -17.12
CA TYR A 117 -10.61 -5.57 -15.74
C TYR A 117 -10.73 -6.70 -14.71
N ILE A 118 -11.75 -7.54 -14.83
CA ILE A 118 -11.95 -8.66 -13.90
C ILE A 118 -10.96 -9.77 -14.17
N SER A 119 -10.78 -10.16 -15.44
CA SER A 119 -9.87 -11.26 -15.80
C SER A 119 -8.42 -10.97 -15.43
N ARG A 120 -7.97 -9.71 -15.50
CA ARG A 120 -6.60 -9.36 -15.11
C ARG A 120 -6.34 -9.62 -13.63
N LEU A 121 -7.32 -9.41 -12.75
CA LEU A 121 -7.17 -9.63 -11.31
C LEU A 121 -7.06 -11.13 -11.00
N GLU A 122 -7.80 -11.98 -11.71
CA GLU A 122 -7.63 -13.43 -11.62
C GLU A 122 -6.28 -13.91 -12.18
N ASP A 123 -5.84 -13.36 -13.32
CA ASP A 123 -4.52 -13.65 -13.89
C ASP A 123 -3.39 -13.28 -12.91
N ILE A 124 -3.49 -12.12 -12.25
CA ILE A 124 -2.45 -11.59 -11.37
C ILE A 124 -2.23 -12.46 -10.14
N LYS A 125 -3.30 -13.07 -9.59
CA LYS A 125 -3.22 -14.02 -8.47
C LYS A 125 -2.27 -15.19 -8.76
N THR A 126 -2.04 -15.54 -10.02
CA THR A 126 -1.16 -16.67 -10.38
C THR A 126 0.33 -16.36 -10.20
N TYR A 127 0.72 -15.10 -10.12
CA TYR A 127 2.12 -14.66 -9.99
C TYR A 127 2.56 -14.42 -8.55
N MET A 128 1.64 -14.47 -7.59
CA MET A 128 1.89 -14.06 -6.21
C MET A 128 1.20 -14.95 -5.19
N SER A 129 1.71 -14.94 -3.95
CA SER A 129 1.04 -15.56 -2.82
C SER A 129 -0.29 -14.86 -2.53
N GLN A 130 -1.22 -15.58 -1.89
CA GLN A 130 -2.49 -14.98 -1.47
C GLN A 130 -2.28 -13.77 -0.54
N GLU A 131 -1.32 -13.85 0.38
CA GLU A 131 -0.98 -12.77 1.30
C GLU A 131 -0.46 -11.53 0.55
N ALA A 132 0.41 -11.71 -0.46
CA ALA A 132 0.89 -10.61 -1.29
C ALA A 132 -0.26 -9.97 -2.09
N TYR A 133 -1.17 -10.78 -2.63
CA TYR A 133 -2.35 -10.29 -3.35
C TYR A 133 -3.27 -9.47 -2.46
N GLU A 134 -3.58 -9.98 -1.27
CA GLU A 134 -4.43 -9.28 -0.30
C GLU A 134 -3.77 -8.00 0.23
N SER A 135 -2.45 -7.97 0.38
CA SER A 135 -1.71 -6.77 0.77
C SER A 135 -1.79 -5.65 -0.29
N LEU A 136 -1.79 -6.02 -1.58
CA LEU A 136 -1.77 -5.06 -2.68
C LEU A 136 -3.18 -4.58 -3.07
N HIS A 137 -4.12 -5.51 -3.13
CA HIS A 137 -5.48 -5.26 -3.62
C HIS A 137 -6.54 -5.27 -2.50
N GLY A 138 -6.20 -5.53 -1.25
CA GLY A 138 -7.20 -5.67 -0.20
C GLY A 138 -8.26 -6.75 -0.51
N GLN A 139 -9.43 -6.62 0.12
CA GLN A 139 -10.59 -7.50 -0.11
C GLN A 139 -11.66 -6.83 -0.99
N TYR A 140 -11.28 -6.26 -2.14
CA TYR A 140 -12.28 -5.65 -3.03
C TYR A 140 -13.26 -6.70 -3.58
N LYS A 141 -14.53 -6.32 -3.67
CA LYS A 141 -15.52 -7.05 -4.45
C LYS A 141 -15.30 -6.70 -5.93
N LEU A 142 -15.15 -7.73 -6.75
CA LEU A 142 -15.02 -7.64 -8.19
C LEU A 142 -16.39 -7.28 -8.78
N ASP A 143 -16.66 -5.99 -8.94
CA ASP A 143 -17.83 -5.53 -9.67
C ASP A 143 -17.41 -5.10 -11.09
N GLU A 144 -18.30 -5.31 -12.06
CA GLU A 144 -18.09 -4.82 -13.43
C GLU A 144 -18.04 -3.29 -13.44
N LEU A 145 -17.14 -2.74 -14.24
CA LEU A 145 -17.02 -1.29 -14.39
C LEU A 145 -18.09 -0.80 -15.37
N GLU A 146 -18.93 0.14 -14.93
CA GLU A 146 -19.94 0.79 -15.77
C GLU A 146 -19.37 1.87 -16.70
N VAL A 147 -18.07 2.18 -16.57
CA VAL A 147 -17.36 3.23 -17.31
C VAL A 147 -16.35 2.59 -18.27
N ASP A 148 -16.24 3.13 -19.49
CA ASP A 148 -15.22 2.73 -20.44
C ASP A 148 -13.86 3.29 -20.00
N ILE A 149 -12.94 2.38 -19.71
CA ILE A 149 -11.65 2.69 -19.12
C ILE A 149 -10.54 1.95 -19.84
N LYS A 150 -9.36 2.57 -19.85
CA LYS A 150 -8.14 1.93 -20.35
C LYS A 150 -6.95 2.39 -19.55
N SER A 151 -6.31 1.44 -18.88
CA SER A 151 -5.01 1.63 -18.25
C SER A 151 -3.93 1.14 -19.20
N THR A 152 -2.80 1.85 -19.24
CA THR A 152 -1.65 1.50 -20.08
C THR A 152 -0.36 1.76 -19.33
N LEU A 153 0.51 0.74 -19.28
CA LEU A 153 1.87 0.86 -18.80
C LEU A 153 2.72 1.63 -19.83
N LYS A 154 3.36 2.70 -19.40
CA LYS A 154 4.27 3.51 -20.23
C LYS A 154 5.71 3.04 -20.11
N SER A 155 6.18 2.86 -18.87
CA SER A 155 7.55 2.46 -18.59
C SER A 155 7.60 1.61 -17.34
N ILE A 156 8.61 0.73 -17.29
CA ILE A 156 8.91 -0.09 -16.11
C ILE A 156 10.42 -0.15 -15.92
N GLN A 157 10.87 0.09 -14.69
CA GLN A 157 12.25 -0.10 -14.26
C GLN A 157 12.26 -1.05 -13.06
N ILE A 158 13.14 -2.03 -13.05
CA ILE A 158 13.22 -3.04 -11.97
C ILE A 158 14.64 -3.05 -11.43
N PHE A 159 14.76 -2.92 -10.12
CA PHE A 159 16.02 -2.91 -9.39
C PHE A 159 16.04 -4.09 -8.41
N GLU A 160 17.14 -4.83 -8.38
CA GLU A 160 17.39 -5.86 -7.38
C GLU A 160 18.11 -5.23 -6.17
N SER A 161 17.72 -5.60 -4.95
CA SER A 161 18.45 -5.18 -3.75
C SER A 161 19.83 -5.84 -3.69
N MET A 162 20.87 -5.06 -3.40
CA MET A 162 22.23 -5.58 -3.23
C MET A 162 22.37 -6.45 -1.96
N ASP A 163 21.58 -6.16 -0.92
CA ASP A 163 21.67 -6.84 0.39
C ASP A 163 20.80 -8.09 0.46
N ASN A 164 19.70 -8.13 -0.31
CA ASN A 164 18.79 -9.27 -0.38
C ASN A 164 18.37 -9.55 -1.82
N LYS A 165 18.95 -10.57 -2.45
CA LYS A 165 18.66 -10.99 -3.83
C LYS A 165 17.21 -11.45 -4.09
N LYS A 166 16.39 -11.54 -3.03
CA LYS A 166 14.96 -11.82 -3.13
C LYS A 166 14.12 -10.55 -3.16
N SER A 167 14.67 -9.39 -2.84
CA SER A 167 13.97 -8.13 -2.75
C SER A 167 14.20 -7.28 -4.01
N PHE A 168 13.12 -6.72 -4.52
CA PHE A 168 13.10 -5.93 -5.74
C PHE A 168 12.32 -4.64 -5.53
N ILE A 169 12.73 -3.59 -6.23
CA ILE A 169 11.98 -2.35 -6.38
C ILE A 169 11.57 -2.24 -7.85
N ALA A 170 10.28 -2.11 -8.13
CA ALA A 170 9.81 -1.81 -9.48
C ALA A 170 9.17 -0.43 -9.53
N LEU A 171 9.62 0.40 -10.47
CA LEU A 171 9.03 1.70 -10.79
C LEU A 171 8.16 1.54 -12.03
N ALA A 172 6.87 1.82 -11.92
CA ALA A 172 5.91 1.69 -13.02
C ALA A 172 5.28 3.04 -13.30
N GLU A 173 5.38 3.52 -14.54
CA GLU A 173 4.65 4.71 -14.99
C GLU A 173 3.48 4.28 -15.84
N SER A 174 2.31 4.86 -15.58
CA SER A 174 1.09 4.50 -16.30
C SER A 174 0.25 5.71 -16.68
N SER A 175 -0.64 5.49 -17.64
CA SER A 175 -1.73 6.42 -17.95
C SER A 175 -3.07 5.70 -17.85
N TYR A 176 -4.08 6.47 -17.51
CA TYR A 176 -5.46 6.04 -17.43
C TYR A 176 -6.31 6.89 -18.36
N GLU A 177 -7.13 6.24 -19.18
CA GLU A 177 -8.06 6.89 -20.10
C GLU A 177 -9.50 6.58 -19.67
N THR A 178 -10.33 7.62 -19.61
CA THR A 178 -11.78 7.54 -19.32
C THR A 178 -12.51 8.60 -20.13
N ASP A 179 -13.61 8.25 -20.78
CA ASP A 179 -14.42 9.17 -21.61
C ASP A 179 -13.58 9.96 -22.65
N GLY A 180 -12.54 9.34 -23.20
CA GLY A 180 -11.62 9.95 -24.18
C GLY A 180 -10.63 10.96 -23.59
N ASN A 181 -10.56 11.10 -22.27
CA ASN A 181 -9.55 11.90 -21.58
C ASN A 181 -8.45 11.01 -21.04
N THR A 182 -7.20 11.28 -21.40
CA THR A 182 -6.02 10.60 -20.86
C THR A 182 -5.44 11.38 -19.69
N ILE A 183 -5.23 10.69 -18.58
CA ILE A 183 -4.62 11.19 -17.36
C ILE A 183 -3.34 10.39 -17.11
N ASP A 184 -2.23 11.08 -16.88
CA ASP A 184 -0.99 10.45 -16.47
C ASP A 184 -1.01 10.25 -14.95
N LEU A 185 -0.85 9.01 -14.50
CA LEU A 185 -0.98 8.66 -13.08
C LEU A 185 0.33 8.88 -12.29
N GLY A 186 1.39 9.29 -12.96
CA GLY A 186 2.72 9.43 -12.35
C GLY A 186 3.43 8.08 -12.28
N GLN A 187 4.30 7.94 -11.28
CA GLN A 187 5.13 6.76 -11.07
C GLN A 187 4.74 6.08 -9.76
N ASP A 188 4.34 4.82 -9.85
CA ASP A 188 4.14 3.94 -8.71
C ASP A 188 5.43 3.20 -8.37
N VAL A 189 5.68 3.03 -7.08
CA VAL A 189 6.84 2.30 -6.54
C VAL A 189 6.34 1.01 -5.90
N PHE A 190 6.76 -0.14 -6.42
CA PHE A 190 6.49 -1.44 -5.83
C PHE A 190 7.70 -1.92 -5.06
N ILE A 191 7.49 -2.36 -3.82
CA ILE A 191 8.48 -3.11 -3.05
C ILE A 191 8.03 -4.58 -3.05
N LEU A 192 8.85 -5.45 -3.62
CA LEU A 192 8.50 -6.83 -3.93
C LEU A 192 9.51 -7.79 -3.32
N ASN A 193 9.02 -8.90 -2.77
CA ASN A 193 9.86 -10.06 -2.47
C ASN A 193 9.46 -11.24 -3.35
N VAL A 194 10.45 -11.91 -3.92
CA VAL A 194 10.28 -13.10 -4.76
C VAL A 194 11.02 -14.28 -4.15
N GLU A 195 10.32 -15.39 -3.98
CA GLU A 195 10.91 -16.65 -3.52
C GLU A 195 10.64 -17.77 -4.53
N SER A 196 11.42 -18.85 -4.43
CA SER A 196 11.15 -20.06 -5.23
C SER A 196 10.18 -20.96 -4.50
N GLN A 197 9.05 -21.26 -5.13
CA GLN A 197 8.07 -22.25 -4.69
C GLN A 197 7.95 -23.33 -5.75
N ASP A 198 8.19 -24.59 -5.37
CA ASP A 198 8.18 -25.75 -6.28
C ASP A 198 9.09 -25.58 -7.52
N GLY A 199 10.18 -24.83 -7.37
CA GLY A 199 11.15 -24.54 -8.44
C GLY A 199 10.76 -23.38 -9.36
N ASN A 200 9.61 -22.73 -9.15
CA ASN A 200 9.18 -21.55 -9.90
C ASN A 200 9.24 -20.29 -9.01
N PRO A 201 9.59 -19.11 -9.57
CA PRO A 201 9.53 -17.88 -8.80
C PRO A 201 8.07 -17.51 -8.49
N LEU A 202 7.83 -16.97 -7.29
CA LEU A 202 6.54 -16.47 -6.84
C LEU A 202 6.76 -15.19 -6.02
N ILE A 203 5.94 -14.16 -6.26
CA ILE A 203 5.95 -12.93 -5.45
C ILE A 203 5.31 -13.24 -4.09
N THR A 204 6.08 -13.20 -3.01
CA THR A 204 5.60 -13.55 -1.65
C THR A 204 5.19 -12.33 -0.83
N SER A 205 5.62 -11.13 -1.24
CA SER A 205 5.19 -9.86 -0.67
C SER A 205 5.19 -8.78 -1.75
N ALA A 206 4.18 -7.92 -1.73
CA ALA A 206 4.04 -6.79 -2.63
C ALA A 206 3.38 -5.62 -1.89
N THR A 207 4.03 -4.45 -1.91
CA THR A 207 3.47 -3.23 -1.35
C THR A 207 3.73 -2.04 -2.27
N ILE A 208 2.75 -1.13 -2.33
CA ILE A 208 2.94 0.22 -2.85
C ILE A 208 2.96 1.14 -1.63
N PRO A 209 4.06 1.81 -1.30
CA PRO A 209 4.07 2.78 -0.22
C PRO A 209 3.15 3.93 -0.62
N THR A 210 2.11 4.16 0.17
CA THR A 210 1.27 5.36 0.02
C THR A 210 2.15 6.60 0.10
N SER A 211 1.94 7.53 -0.84
CA SER A 211 2.79 8.66 -1.15
C SER A 211 3.50 9.31 0.04
N ILE A 212 4.78 9.59 -0.21
CA ILE A 212 5.54 10.62 0.47
C ILE A 212 5.07 11.93 -0.14
N GLU A 213 4.27 12.68 0.59
CA GLU A 213 4.05 14.11 0.31
C GLU A 213 5.30 14.93 0.65
#